data_AF-X1TMI4-F1
#
_entry.id   AF-X1TMI4-F1
#
_cell.length_a   1.000
_cell.length_b   1.000
_cell.length_c   1.000
_cell.angle_alpha   90.00
_cell.angle_beta   90.00
_cell.angle_gamma   90.00
#
_symmetry.space_group_name_H-M   'P 1'
#
loop_
_entity.id
_entity.type
_entity.pdbx_description
1 polymer ?
#
loop_
_entity_poly.entity_id
_entity_poly.type
_entity_poly.pdbx_seq_one_letter_code
_entity_poly.pdbx_strand_id
1 'polypeptide(L)' 'DFIPILNQYFIEVEYLAKTSKEICASQEILFDFLSQFGIRKEESIRKSYLELIVEKIERE' A
#
# COMPACT_ATOMS: atom_id res chain seq x y z
N ASP A 1 1.41 5.21 -8.62
CA ASP A 1 0.50 4.89 -9.74
C ASP A 1 -0.74 5.75 -9.75
N PHE A 2 -1.28 6.03 -10.94
CA PHE A 2 -2.60 6.64 -11.08
C PHE A 2 -3.55 5.60 -11.66
N ILE A 3 -4.69 5.37 -10.99
CA ILE A 3 -5.71 4.41 -11.45
C ILE A 3 -6.94 5.19 -11.93
N PRO A 4 -7.18 5.28 -13.26
CA PRO A 4 -8.22 6.17 -13.82
C PRO A 4 -9.64 5.88 -13.34
N ILE A 5 -10.04 4.61 -13.28
CA ILE A 5 -11.40 4.22 -12.84
C ILE A 5 -11.67 4.58 -11.37
N LEU A 6 -10.61 4.68 -10.57
CA LEU A 6 -10.67 5.13 -9.18
C LEU A 6 -10.46 6.66 -9.06
N ASN A 7 -9.99 7.32 -10.13
CA ASN A 7 -9.55 8.71 -10.16
C ASN A 7 -8.63 9.07 -8.98
N GLN A 8 -7.69 8.19 -8.67
CA GLN A 8 -6.87 8.29 -7.46
C GLN A 8 -5.40 7.92 -7.74
N TYR A 9 -4.50 8.62 -7.05
CA TYR A 9 -3.08 8.30 -6.99
C TYR A 9 -2.76 7.39 -5.82
N PHE A 10 -1.86 6.46 -6.05
CA PHE A 10 -1.35 5.47 -5.11
C PHE A 10 0.18 5.54 -5.08
N ILE A 11 0.77 5.21 -3.95
CA ILE A 11 2.21 5.01 -3.81
C ILE A 11 2.39 3.60 -3.29
N GLU A 12 3.23 2.83 -3.96
CA GLU A 12 3.65 1.50 -3.55
C GLU A 12 5.12 1.55 -3.12
N VAL A 13 5.42 0.93 -1.99
CA VAL A 13 6.77 0.80 -1.47
C VAL A 13 6.95 -0.65 -1.05
N GLU A 14 8.06 -1.23 -1.44
CA GLU A 14 8.41 -2.61 -1.15
C GLU A 14 9.75 -2.68 -0.42
N TYR A 15 9.86 -3.64 0.49
CA TYR A 15 11.12 -3.97 1.15
C TYR A 15 11.32 -5.48 1.15
N LEU A 16 12.41 -5.92 0.52
CA LEU A 16 12.69 -7.34 0.34
C LEU A 16 13.25 -7.94 1.63
N ALA A 17 12.40 -8.67 2.36
CA ALA A 17 12.82 -9.51 3.48
C ALA A 17 13.45 -10.81 2.95
N LYS A 18 14.60 -11.22 3.50
CA LYS A 18 15.27 -12.46 3.06
C LYS A 18 14.64 -13.70 3.66
N THR A 19 14.03 -13.55 4.84
CA THR A 19 13.37 -14.64 5.56
C THR A 19 12.04 -14.19 6.15
N SER A 20 11.14 -15.14 6.39
CA SER A 20 9.84 -14.85 7.02
C SER A 20 9.97 -14.23 8.42
N LYS A 21 11.07 -14.50 9.12
CA LYS A 21 11.36 -13.93 10.45
C LYS A 21 11.65 -12.44 10.41
N GLU A 22 12.09 -11.93 9.26
CA GLU A 22 12.44 -10.52 9.06
C GLU A 22 11.24 -9.66 8.66
N ILE A 23 10.07 -10.25 8.39
CA ILE A 23 8.91 -9.53 7.85
C ILE A 23 8.48 -8.39 8.79
N CYS A 24 8.37 -8.65 10.10
CA CYS A 24 7.93 -7.62 11.05
C CYS A 24 8.92 -6.45 11.11
N ALA A 25 10.22 -6.73 11.24
CA ALA A 25 11.26 -5.71 11.27
C ALA A 25 11.33 -4.93 9.95
N SER A 26 11.15 -5.62 8.81
CA SER A 26 11.09 -5.02 7.48
C SER A 26 9.90 -4.07 7.33
N GLN A 27 8.74 -4.44 7.88
CA GLN A 27 7.56 -3.57 7.89
C GLN A 27 7.79 -2.31 8.73
N GLU A 28 8.43 -2.41 9.89
CA GLU A 28 8.78 -1.25 10.71
C GLU A 28 9.69 -0.28 9.95
N ILE A 29 10.76 -0.78 9.32
CA ILE A 29 11.65 0.03 8.49
C ILE A 29 10.90 0.74 7.36
N LEU A 30 9.98 0.04 6.70
CA LEU A 30 9.19 0.57 5.60
C LEU A 30 8.26 1.70 6.08
N PHE A 31 7.59 1.53 7.23
CA PHE A 31 6.74 2.58 7.79
C PHE A 31 7.54 3.76 8.35
N ASP A 32 8.71 3.52 8.94
CA ASP A 32 9.62 4.58 9.37
C ASP A 32 10.09 5.42 8.17
N PHE A 33 10.40 4.78 7.04
CA PHE A 33 10.70 5.46 5.79
C PHE A 33 9.52 6.30 5.30
N LEU A 34 8.32 5.71 5.21
CA LEU A 34 7.11 6.41 4.77
C LEU A 34 6.73 7.60 5.66
N SER A 35 6.98 7.51 6.97
CA SER A 35 6.70 8.57 7.92
C SER A 35 7.46 9.87 7.61
N GLN A 36 8.64 9.77 7.00
CA GLN A 36 9.45 10.93 6.57
C GLN A 36 8.79 11.71 5.43
N PHE A 37 7.86 11.08 4.70
CA PHE A 37 7.02 11.69 3.67
C PHE A 37 5.65 12.12 4.20
N GLY A 38 5.41 12.00 5.51
CA GLY A 38 4.13 12.31 6.15
C GLY A 38 3.04 11.26 5.92
N ILE A 39 3.39 10.07 5.40
CA ILE A 39 2.45 8.97 5.16
C ILE A 39 2.40 8.08 6.39
N ARG A 40 1.21 7.90 6.96
CA ARG A 40 1.03 7.08 8.18
C ARG A 40 0.55 5.67 7.86
N LYS A 41 0.77 4.76 8.80
CA LYS A 41 0.38 3.35 8.67
C LYS A 41 -1.11 3.15 8.50
N GLU A 42 -1.93 4.02 9.08
CA GLU A 42 -3.40 3.96 9.00
C GLU A 42 -3.91 4.29 7.60
N GLU A 43 -3.09 4.95 6.78
CA GLU A 43 -3.39 5.29 5.39
C GLU A 43 -3.04 4.14 4.44
N SER A 44 -2.44 3.05 4.96
CA SER A 44 -2.09 1.86 4.19
C SER A 44 -3.33 1.13 3.69
N ILE A 45 -3.38 0.92 2.37
CA ILE A 45 -4.44 0.20 1.71
C ILE A 45 -4.06 -1.29 1.68
N ARG A 46 -4.93 -2.13 2.25
CA ARG A 46 -4.72 -3.59 2.31
C ARG A 46 -5.33 -4.36 1.13
N LYS A 47 -6.12 -3.67 0.31
CA LYS A 47 -6.74 -4.24 -0.89
C LYS A 47 -5.81 -4.04 -2.07
N SER A 48 -5.70 -5.06 -2.92
CA SER A 48 -5.08 -4.93 -4.22
C SER A 48 -5.84 -3.96 -5.12
N TYR A 49 -5.16 -3.43 -6.13
CA TYR A 49 -5.82 -2.59 -7.13
C TYR A 49 -6.99 -3.30 -7.82
N LEU A 50 -6.87 -4.61 -8.08
CA LEU A 50 -7.96 -5.38 -8.70
C LEU A 50 -9.20 -5.40 -7.79
N GLU A 51 -9.02 -5.65 -6.50
CA GLU A 51 -10.13 -5.62 -5.54
C GLU A 51 -10.80 -4.24 -5.49
N LEU A 52 -10.00 -3.15 -5.46
CA LEU A 52 -10.55 -1.79 -5.49
C LEU A 52 -11.34 -1.50 -6.76
N ILE A 53 -10.86 -1.97 -7.91
CA ILE A 53 -11.52 -1.78 -9.21
C ILE A 53 -12.83 -2.57 -9.26
N VAL A 54 -12.83 -3.84 -8.85
CA VAL A 54 -14.03 -4.69 -8.81
C VAL A 54 -15.09 -4.07 -7.90
N GLU A 55 -14.72 -3.63 -6.69
CA GLU A 55 -15.66 -2.98 -5.78
C GLU A 55 -16.24 -1.67 -6.34
N LYS A 56 -15.47 -0.92 -7.12
CA LYS A 56 -15.95 0.29 -7.78
C LYS A 56 -16.98 -0.04 -8.85
N ILE A 57 -16.75 -1.09 -9.64
CA ILE A 57 -17.66 -1.56 -10.68
C ILE A 57 -18.96 -2.10 -10.08
N GLU A 58 -18.91 -2.84 -8.97
CA GLU A 58 -20.09 -3.42 -8.32
C GLU A 58 -21.00 -2.39 -7.63
N ARG A 59 -20.49 -1.18 -7.35
CA ARG A 59 -21.25 -0.10 -6.69
C ARG A 59 -21.91 0.88 -7.66
N GLU A 60 -21.63 0.75 -8.95
CA GLU A 60 -22.25 1.53 -10.04
C GLU A 60 -23.48 0.80 -10.62
#